data_AF-A0A349EIM7-F1
#
_entry.id   AF-A0A349EIM7-F1
#
_cell.length_a   1.000
_cell.length_b   1.000
_cell.length_c   1.000
_cell.angle_alpha   90.00
_cell.angle_beta   90.00
_cell.angle_gamma   90.00
#
_symmetry.space_group_name_H-M   'P 1'
#
loop_
_entity.id
_entity.type
_entity.pdbx_description
1 polymer ?
#
loop_
_entity_poly.entity_id
_entity_poly.type
_entity_poly.pdbx_seq_one_letter_code
_entity_poly.pdbx_strand_id
1 'polypeptide(L)'
;PPTSAQLVDYGAGFPAFIAQFEPASTVPYLADVARLELLRVRAFHAADADPLTPERIATVLADPERLPLLHVGCHPSLNVLNSRYAVVSLWAAHQGMGDLAKVHPAIPEIALVIRVGLEVQVIALPPGGDVLIDGFIAGRPLGEAAGLAITAHPDFDLTAHLALLLRVNALSSFSLPTEISS
;
A
#
# COMPACT_ATOMS: atom_id res chain seq x y z
N PRO A 1 25.04 12.35 -22.32
CA PRO A 1 24.00 11.72 -21.44
C PRO A 1 24.30 12.02 -19.97
N PRO A 2 23.38 12.56 -19.15
CA PRO A 2 23.66 12.67 -17.73
C PRO A 2 23.44 11.30 -17.07
N THR A 3 24.53 10.77 -16.54
CA THR A 3 24.61 9.59 -15.68
C THR A 3 24.42 10.06 -14.24
N SER A 4 23.19 10.19 -13.76
CA SER A 4 22.95 10.56 -12.36
C SER A 4 21.94 9.62 -11.70
N ALA A 5 22.40 8.40 -11.39
CA ALA A 5 21.81 7.57 -10.33
C ALA A 5 21.79 8.31 -8.97
N GLN A 6 22.58 9.38 -8.83
CA GLN A 6 22.76 10.15 -7.59
C GLN A 6 21.52 10.89 -7.07
N LEU A 7 20.54 11.24 -7.92
CA LEU A 7 19.29 11.87 -7.46
C LEU A 7 18.33 10.87 -6.80
N VAL A 8 18.29 9.63 -7.30
CA VAL A 8 17.47 8.56 -6.72
C VAL A 8 18.08 8.10 -5.39
N ASP A 9 19.41 8.02 -5.31
CA ASP A 9 20.13 7.65 -4.09
C ASP A 9 19.99 8.73 -2.99
N TYR A 10 19.98 10.02 -3.36
CA TYR A 10 19.73 11.11 -2.41
C TYR A 10 18.30 11.07 -1.86
N GLY A 11 17.31 10.83 -2.72
CA GLY A 11 15.90 10.67 -2.32
C GLY A 11 15.67 9.48 -1.39
N ALA A 12 16.40 8.38 -1.58
CA ALA A 12 16.27 7.18 -0.75
C ALA A 12 16.82 7.36 0.68
N GLY A 13 17.92 8.10 0.86
CA GLY A 13 18.53 8.35 2.17
C GLY A 13 17.87 9.49 2.97
N PHE A 14 17.14 10.38 2.29
CA PHE A 14 16.59 11.60 2.90
C PHE A 14 15.65 11.37 4.09
N PRO A 15 14.70 10.41 4.06
CA PRO A 15 13.83 10.19 5.23
C PRO A 15 14.59 9.67 6.45
N ALA A 16 15.65 8.86 6.24
CA ALA A 16 16.50 8.36 7.31
C ALA A 16 17.34 9.49 7.93
N PHE A 17 17.82 10.42 7.09
CA PHE A 17 18.48 11.64 7.54
C PHE A 17 17.55 12.49 8.42
N ILE A 18 16.32 12.78 7.97
CA ILE A 18 15.34 13.57 8.76
C ILE A 18 15.07 12.91 10.11
N ALA A 19 14.93 11.58 10.15
CA ALA A 19 14.67 10.84 11.38
C ALA A 19 15.77 11.00 12.45
N GLN A 20 16.99 11.36 12.04
CA GLN A 20 18.15 11.56 12.92
C GLN A 20 18.52 13.05 13.07
N PHE A 21 17.85 13.95 12.36
CA PHE A 21 18.15 15.37 12.34
C PHE A 21 17.50 16.09 13.52
N GLU A 22 18.29 16.39 14.55
CA GLU A 22 17.82 17.00 15.81
C GLU A 22 16.92 18.24 15.62
N PRO A 23 17.18 19.17 14.68
CA PRO A 23 16.31 20.33 14.50
C PRO A 23 14.89 19.99 14.03
N ALA A 24 14.68 18.81 13.44
CA ALA A 24 13.35 18.32 13.03
C ALA A 24 12.61 17.59 14.17
N SER A 25 13.18 17.52 15.38
CA SER A 25 12.56 16.85 16.54
C SER A 25 11.19 17.41 16.94
N THR A 26 10.93 18.70 16.63
CA THR A 26 9.65 19.37 16.86
C THR A 26 8.55 18.94 15.88
N VAL A 27 8.92 18.31 14.77
CA VAL A 27 8.03 17.78 13.72
C VAL A 27 8.37 16.33 13.41
N PRO A 28 8.20 15.41 14.38
CA PRO A 28 8.77 14.07 14.28
C PRO A 28 8.09 13.19 13.22
N TYR A 29 6.94 13.63 12.67
CA TYR A 29 6.26 13.02 11.52
C TYR A 29 6.91 13.37 10.18
N LEU A 30 7.81 14.34 10.11
CA LEU A 30 8.40 14.83 8.85
C LEU A 30 9.16 13.72 8.11
N ALA A 31 9.80 12.82 8.85
CA ALA A 31 10.46 11.66 8.27
C ALA A 31 9.45 10.72 7.57
N ASP A 32 8.27 10.50 8.15
CA ASP A 32 7.24 9.64 7.56
C ASP A 32 6.57 10.30 6.35
N VAL A 33 6.38 11.63 6.38
CA VAL A 33 5.94 12.39 5.19
C VAL A 33 6.98 12.28 4.06
N ALA A 34 8.28 12.36 4.38
CA ALA A 34 9.33 12.17 3.38
C ALA A 34 9.36 10.72 2.83
N ARG A 35 9.13 9.71 3.68
CA ARG A 35 8.96 8.30 3.23
C ARG A 35 7.78 8.19 2.27
N LEU A 36 6.65 8.80 2.62
CA LEU A 36 5.45 8.78 1.79
C LEU A 36 5.72 9.41 0.41
N GLU A 37 6.37 10.57 0.35
CA GLU A 37 6.74 11.21 -0.92
C GLU A 37 7.68 10.33 -1.77
N LEU A 38 8.65 9.67 -1.15
CA LEU A 38 9.52 8.72 -1.85
C LEU A 38 8.72 7.54 -2.43
N LEU A 39 7.75 7.00 -1.68
CA LEU A 39 6.87 5.94 -2.17
C LEU A 39 6.00 6.43 -3.34
N ARG A 40 5.56 7.69 -3.34
CA ARG A 40 4.82 8.27 -4.48
C ARG A 40 5.67 8.31 -5.74
N VAL A 41 6.92 8.77 -5.63
CA VAL A 41 7.87 8.77 -6.76
C VAL A 41 8.12 7.34 -7.26
N ARG A 42 8.29 6.37 -6.36
CA ARG A 42 8.45 4.96 -6.74
C ARG A 42 7.21 4.41 -7.46
N ALA A 43 6.02 4.67 -6.94
CA ALA A 43 4.77 4.25 -7.56
C ALA A 43 4.61 4.87 -8.96
N PHE A 44 4.99 6.13 -9.14
CA PHE A 44 4.95 6.81 -10.44
C PHE A 44 5.85 6.13 -11.49
N HIS A 45 7.02 5.65 -11.09
CA HIS A 45 8.00 5.01 -11.98
C HIS A 45 7.91 3.48 -12.04
N ALA A 46 6.98 2.87 -11.32
CA ALA A 46 6.83 1.41 -11.30
C ALA A 46 6.47 0.86 -12.69
N ALA A 47 6.82 -0.41 -12.92
CA ALA A 47 6.42 -1.14 -14.12
C ALA A 47 4.89 -1.13 -14.27
N ASP A 48 4.44 -1.06 -15.52
CA ASP A 48 3.02 -1.20 -15.83
C ASP A 48 2.56 -2.65 -15.60
N ALA A 49 1.34 -2.80 -15.10
CA ALA A 49 0.63 -4.07 -15.08
C ALA A 49 -0.84 -3.83 -15.36
N ASP A 50 -1.46 -4.74 -16.11
CA ASP A 50 -2.89 -4.65 -16.36
C ASP A 50 -3.68 -4.95 -15.07
N PRO A 51 -4.75 -4.19 -14.79
CA PRO A 51 -5.65 -4.52 -13.70
C PRO A 51 -6.40 -5.82 -13.99
N LEU A 52 -6.88 -6.48 -12.93
CA LEU A 52 -7.77 -7.63 -13.07
C LEU A 52 -9.03 -7.28 -13.88
N THR A 53 -9.36 -8.11 -14.87
CA THR A 53 -10.60 -7.94 -15.64
C THR A 53 -11.81 -8.42 -14.82
N PRO A 54 -13.01 -7.85 -15.07
CA PRO A 54 -14.24 -8.32 -14.43
C PRO A 54 -14.49 -9.83 -14.61
N GLU A 55 -14.16 -10.39 -15.77
CA GLU A 55 -14.33 -11.81 -16.08
C GLU A 55 -13.41 -12.69 -15.24
N ARG A 56 -12.16 -12.24 -15.01
CA ARG A 56 -11.21 -12.95 -14.15
C ARG A 56 -11.67 -12.95 -12.69
N ILE A 57 -12.20 -11.83 -12.22
CA ILE A 57 -12.79 -11.72 -10.88
C ILE A 57 -14.00 -12.65 -10.76
N ALA A 58 -14.94 -12.60 -11.72
CA ALA A 58 -16.13 -13.43 -11.72
C ALA A 58 -15.80 -14.93 -11.77
N THR A 59 -14.77 -15.34 -12.53
CA THR A 59 -14.31 -16.73 -12.61
C THR A 59 -13.86 -17.26 -11.26
N VAL A 60 -13.11 -16.45 -10.50
CA VAL A 60 -12.62 -16.85 -9.19
C VAL A 60 -13.74 -16.85 -8.13
N LEU A 61 -14.64 -15.86 -8.19
CA LEU A 61 -15.81 -15.80 -7.30
C LEU A 61 -16.82 -16.93 -7.54
N ALA A 62 -16.80 -17.56 -8.72
CA ALA A 62 -17.66 -18.71 -9.04
C ALA A 62 -17.29 -19.98 -8.27
N ASP A 63 -16.11 -20.04 -7.63
CA ASP A 63 -15.67 -21.18 -6.82
C ASP A 63 -15.25 -20.73 -5.40
N PRO A 64 -16.22 -20.49 -4.50
CA PRO A 64 -15.96 -19.95 -3.16
C PRO A 64 -15.03 -20.82 -2.30
N GLU A 65 -15.09 -22.14 -2.47
CA GLU A 65 -14.28 -23.11 -1.71
C GLU A 65 -12.79 -22.96 -1.98
N ARG A 66 -12.42 -22.46 -3.17
CA ARG A 66 -11.04 -22.23 -3.57
C ARG A 66 -10.53 -20.83 -3.25
N LEU A 67 -11.39 -19.91 -2.83
CA LEU A 67 -10.99 -18.54 -2.48
C LEU A 67 -9.89 -18.49 -1.41
N PRO A 68 -9.93 -19.30 -0.32
CA PRO A 68 -8.86 -19.27 0.67
C PRO A 68 -7.48 -19.66 0.12
N LEU A 69 -7.42 -20.42 -0.98
CA LEU A 69 -6.19 -20.89 -1.63
C LEU A 69 -5.66 -19.90 -2.68
N LEU A 70 -6.42 -18.85 -2.98
CA LEU A 70 -6.11 -17.90 -4.04
C LEU A 70 -4.85 -17.11 -3.71
N HIS A 71 -3.87 -17.13 -4.61
CA HIS A 71 -2.73 -16.23 -4.56
C HIS A 71 -3.08 -14.95 -5.30
N VAL A 72 -2.94 -13.83 -4.60
CA VAL A 72 -3.29 -12.50 -5.08
C VAL A 72 -2.00 -11.75 -5.43
N GLY A 73 -1.86 -11.36 -6.70
CA GLY A 73 -0.79 -10.49 -7.15
C GLY A 73 -1.19 -9.03 -7.02
N CYS A 74 -0.32 -8.22 -6.43
CA CYS A 74 -0.47 -6.78 -6.35
C CYS A 74 0.11 -6.08 -7.60
N HIS A 75 -0.43 -4.92 -7.94
CA HIS A 75 0.13 -4.06 -8.98
C HIS A 75 1.55 -3.60 -8.56
N PRO A 76 2.56 -3.54 -9.44
CA PRO A 76 3.94 -3.19 -9.08
C PRO A 76 4.13 -1.80 -8.47
N SER A 77 3.20 -0.87 -8.72
CA SER A 77 3.19 0.46 -8.12
C SER A 77 2.66 0.51 -6.68
N LEU A 78 2.09 -0.60 -6.17
CA LEU A 78 1.52 -0.68 -4.84
C LEU A 78 2.64 -0.61 -3.79
N ASN A 79 2.51 0.34 -2.86
CA ASN A 79 3.37 0.45 -1.69
C ASN A 79 2.52 0.73 -0.45
N VAL A 80 2.97 0.26 0.71
CA VAL A 80 2.35 0.54 2.00
C VAL A 80 3.35 1.19 2.93
N LEU A 81 2.89 2.17 3.72
CA LEU A 81 3.63 2.78 4.82
C LEU A 81 2.78 2.73 6.08
N ASN A 82 3.14 1.87 7.03
CA ASN A 82 2.61 1.92 8.39
C ASN A 82 3.35 3.01 9.18
N SER A 83 2.64 4.07 9.54
CA SER A 83 3.18 5.24 10.22
C SER A 83 2.54 5.39 11.60
N ARG A 84 3.36 5.74 12.60
CA ARG A 84 2.87 6.09 13.95
C ARG A 84 2.18 7.47 14.00
N TYR A 85 2.12 8.15 12.87
CA TYR A 85 1.56 9.49 12.69
C TYR A 85 0.48 9.51 11.62
N ALA A 86 -0.29 10.61 11.59
CA ALA A 86 -1.38 10.85 10.67
C ALA A 86 -0.85 11.23 9.28
N VAL A 87 0.00 10.38 8.70
CA VAL A 87 0.83 10.68 7.53
C VAL A 87 0.02 10.97 6.27
N VAL A 88 -1.12 10.29 6.08
CA VAL A 88 -2.02 10.51 4.95
C VAL A 88 -2.75 11.84 5.14
N SER A 89 -3.29 12.08 6.34
CA SER A 89 -4.00 13.32 6.67
C SER A 89 -3.09 14.55 6.59
N LEU A 90 -1.87 14.44 7.13
CA LEU A 90 -0.84 15.48 7.06
C LEU A 90 -0.46 15.75 5.61
N TRP A 91 -0.19 14.71 4.83
CA TRP A 91 0.14 14.86 3.41
C TRP A 91 -1.01 15.52 2.64
N ALA A 92 -2.25 15.04 2.80
CA ALA A 92 -3.41 15.58 2.12
C ALA A 92 -3.63 17.07 2.43
N ALA A 93 -3.44 17.48 3.69
CA ALA A 93 -3.51 18.89 4.08
C ALA A 93 -2.44 19.74 3.38
N HIS A 94 -1.21 19.24 3.24
CA HIS A 94 -0.14 19.94 2.49
C HIS A 94 -0.42 20.02 0.98
N GLN A 95 -1.19 19.07 0.43
CA GLN A 95 -1.65 19.12 -0.97
C GLN A 95 -2.90 20.01 -1.17
N GLY A 96 -3.43 20.65 -0.12
CA GLY A 96 -4.65 21.47 -0.19
C GLY A 96 -5.96 20.67 -0.21
N MET A 97 -5.93 19.37 0.08
CA MET A 97 -7.10 18.49 0.14
C MET A 97 -7.70 18.36 1.54
N GLY A 98 -7.19 19.11 2.51
CA GLY A 98 -7.62 19.10 3.90
C GLY A 98 -7.16 20.35 4.64
N ASP A 99 -7.56 20.46 5.90
CA ASP A 99 -7.20 21.57 6.77
C ASP A 99 -6.13 21.13 7.77
N LEU A 100 -4.89 21.60 7.58
CA LEU A 100 -3.76 21.24 8.42
C LEU A 100 -4.02 21.54 9.91
N ALA A 101 -4.79 22.59 10.21
CA ALA A 101 -5.10 22.97 11.60
C ALA A 101 -6.00 21.96 12.33
N LYS A 102 -6.68 21.07 11.58
CA LYS A 102 -7.56 20.03 12.14
C LYS A 102 -6.90 18.67 12.23
N VAL A 103 -5.70 18.50 11.66
CA VAL A 103 -4.99 17.22 11.69
C VAL A 103 -4.33 17.06 13.05
N HIS A 104 -4.63 15.95 13.75
CA HIS A 104 -3.90 15.54 14.94
C HIS A 104 -2.73 14.63 14.52
N PRO A 105 -1.47 15.10 14.53
CA PRO A 105 -0.36 14.37 13.92
C PRO A 105 -0.07 13.02 14.57
N ALA A 106 -0.44 12.84 15.84
CA ALA A 106 -0.14 11.65 16.64
C ALA A 106 -1.12 10.48 16.43
N ILE A 107 -2.14 10.61 15.58
CA ILE A 107 -3.06 9.51 15.25
C ILE A 107 -2.37 8.62 14.19
N PRO A 108 -2.06 7.35 14.48
CA PRO A 108 -1.40 6.48 13.50
C PRO A 108 -2.27 6.26 12.26
N GLU A 109 -1.62 6.18 11.10
CA GLU A 109 -2.27 5.89 9.82
C GLU A 109 -1.40 4.93 9.01
N ILE A 110 -2.08 4.07 8.25
CA ILE A 110 -1.44 3.20 7.26
C ILE A 110 -1.73 3.82 5.89
N ALA A 111 -0.70 4.20 5.15
CA ALA A 111 -0.85 4.76 3.81
C ALA A 111 -0.71 3.65 2.75
N LEU A 112 -1.71 3.54 1.87
CA LEU A 112 -1.60 2.87 0.57
C LEU A 112 -1.20 3.91 -0.47
N VAL A 113 -0.12 3.65 -1.19
CA VAL A 113 0.32 4.43 -2.34
C VAL A 113 0.21 3.57 -3.59
N ILE A 114 -0.52 4.04 -4.59
CA ILE A 114 -0.77 3.29 -5.83
C ILE A 114 -0.88 4.23 -7.03
N ARG A 115 -0.32 3.82 -8.15
CA ARG A 115 -0.52 4.51 -9.44
C ARG A 115 -1.74 3.95 -10.16
N VAL A 116 -2.70 4.81 -10.48
CA VAL A 116 -3.89 4.50 -11.30
C VAL A 116 -3.84 5.34 -12.57
N GLY A 117 -3.52 4.71 -13.70
CA GLY A 117 -3.18 5.45 -14.92
C GLY A 117 -1.89 6.25 -14.74
N LEU A 118 -1.97 7.58 -14.89
CA LEU A 118 -0.84 8.49 -14.69
C LEU A 118 -0.86 9.21 -13.33
N GLU A 119 -1.86 8.94 -12.50
CA GLU A 119 -2.07 9.59 -11.21
C GLU A 119 -1.64 8.68 -10.06
N VAL A 120 -0.89 9.23 -9.10
CA VAL A 120 -0.52 8.52 -7.86
C VAL A 120 -1.47 8.92 -6.74
N GLN A 121 -2.23 7.94 -6.25
CA GLN A 121 -3.15 8.10 -5.14
C GLN A 121 -2.46 7.74 -3.83
N VAL A 122 -2.80 8.48 -2.77
CA VAL A 122 -2.46 8.16 -1.39
C VAL A 122 -3.75 8.00 -0.61
N ILE A 123 -3.95 6.84 0.00
CA ILE A 123 -5.21 6.48 0.65
C ILE A 123 -4.91 5.92 2.04
N ALA A 124 -5.68 6.34 3.04
CA ALA A 124 -5.62 5.73 4.37
C ALA A 124 -6.25 4.33 4.32
N LEU A 125 -5.46 3.30 4.64
CA LEU A 125 -5.96 1.94 4.85
C LEU A 125 -6.57 1.85 6.25
N PRO A 126 -7.71 1.14 6.38
CA PRO A 126 -8.17 0.69 7.68
C PRO A 126 -7.12 -0.24 8.35
N PRO A 127 -7.19 -0.43 9.68
CA PRO A 127 -6.29 -1.33 10.40
C PRO A 127 -6.28 -2.75 9.82
N GLY A 128 -5.10 -3.36 9.72
CA GLY A 128 -4.87 -4.70 9.17
C GLY A 128 -4.70 -4.78 7.65
N GLY A 129 -4.91 -3.67 6.93
CA GLY A 129 -4.67 -3.61 5.49
C GLY A 129 -3.20 -3.83 5.11
N ASP A 130 -2.26 -3.33 5.92
CA ASP A 130 -0.82 -3.58 5.76
C ASP A 130 -0.48 -5.06 5.90
N VAL A 131 -0.99 -5.73 6.94
CA VAL A 131 -0.76 -7.17 7.17
C VAL A 131 -1.30 -8.02 6.02
N LEU A 132 -2.50 -7.71 5.52
CA LEU A 132 -3.09 -8.41 4.38
C LEU A 132 -2.20 -8.26 3.13
N ILE A 133 -1.80 -7.04 2.81
CA ILE A 133 -1.01 -6.72 1.63
C ILE A 133 0.39 -7.33 1.73
N ASP A 134 1.05 -7.26 2.89
CA ASP A 134 2.34 -7.90 3.14
C ASP A 134 2.23 -9.42 2.94
N GLY A 135 1.10 -10.02 3.34
CA GLY A 135 0.78 -11.42 3.05
C GLY A 135 0.74 -11.72 1.55
N PHE A 136 0.08 -10.88 0.76
CA PHE A 136 0.03 -11.02 -0.70
C PHE A 136 1.41 -10.86 -1.35
N ILE A 137 2.19 -9.85 -0.93
CA ILE A 137 3.56 -9.61 -1.42
C ILE A 137 4.48 -10.79 -1.08
N ALA A 138 4.29 -11.39 0.10
CA ALA A 138 4.99 -12.60 0.53
C ALA A 138 4.52 -13.89 -0.20
N GLY A 139 3.54 -13.79 -1.10
CA GLY A 139 3.00 -14.93 -1.84
C GLY A 139 2.14 -15.87 -1.00
N ARG A 140 1.57 -15.40 0.11
CA ARG A 140 0.64 -16.19 0.92
C ARG A 140 -0.73 -16.28 0.23
N PRO A 141 -1.44 -17.40 0.37
CA PRO A 141 -2.80 -17.52 -0.12
C PRO A 141 -3.75 -16.60 0.68
N LEU A 142 -4.86 -16.20 0.06
CA LEU A 142 -5.82 -15.22 0.57
C LEU A 142 -6.31 -15.55 1.98
N GLY A 143 -6.63 -16.81 2.25
CA GLY A 143 -7.12 -17.25 3.56
C GLY A 143 -6.07 -17.10 4.65
N GLU A 144 -4.80 -17.35 4.33
CA GLU A 144 -3.70 -17.21 5.29
C GLU A 144 -3.39 -15.73 5.56
N ALA A 145 -3.29 -14.91 4.52
CA ALA A 145 -3.07 -13.47 4.66
C ALA A 145 -4.21 -12.81 5.45
N ALA A 146 -5.47 -13.18 5.17
CA ALA A 146 -6.63 -12.72 5.92
C ALA A 146 -6.59 -13.19 7.38
N GLY A 147 -6.21 -14.45 7.64
CA GLY A 147 -6.07 -14.99 8.99
C GLY A 147 -5.03 -14.24 9.83
N LEU A 148 -3.90 -13.85 9.23
CA LEU A 148 -2.89 -13.01 9.88
C LEU A 148 -3.44 -11.62 10.20
N ALA A 149 -4.14 -10.99 9.26
CA ALA A 149 -4.75 -9.67 9.47
C ALA A 149 -5.81 -9.69 10.59
N ILE A 150 -6.67 -10.72 10.63
CA ILE A 150 -7.66 -10.94 11.70
C ILE A 150 -6.98 -11.14 13.06
N THR A 151 -5.88 -11.89 13.09
CA THR A 151 -5.13 -12.13 14.33
C THR A 151 -4.51 -10.84 14.87
N ALA A 152 -3.98 -9.99 13.99
CA ALA A 152 -3.40 -8.70 14.37
C ALA A 152 -4.46 -7.65 14.72
N HIS A 153 -5.61 -7.69 14.04
CA HIS A 153 -6.69 -6.71 14.16
C HIS A 153 -8.05 -7.42 14.21
N PRO A 154 -8.65 -7.60 15.40
CA PRO A 154 -9.92 -8.32 15.55
C PRO A 154 -11.11 -7.71 14.77
N ASP A 155 -11.08 -6.40 14.53
CA ASP A 155 -12.11 -5.67 13.76
C ASP A 155 -11.83 -5.66 12.25
N PHE A 156 -10.85 -6.45 11.77
CA PHE A 156 -10.47 -6.49 10.37
C PHE A 156 -11.62 -7.02 9.48
N ASP A 157 -12.00 -6.21 8.50
CA ASP A 157 -13.00 -6.57 7.48
C ASP A 157 -12.30 -6.87 6.15
N LEU A 158 -12.16 -8.15 5.82
CA LEU A 158 -11.58 -8.60 4.55
C LEU A 158 -12.33 -8.03 3.34
N THR A 159 -13.65 -7.96 3.40
CA THR A 159 -14.50 -7.53 2.29
C THR A 159 -14.24 -6.06 1.98
N ALA A 160 -14.20 -5.20 3.01
CA ALA A 160 -13.90 -3.79 2.84
C ALA A 160 -12.50 -3.56 2.24
N HIS A 161 -11.49 -4.31 2.67
CA HIS A 161 -10.12 -4.20 2.14
C HIS A 161 -10.03 -4.66 0.69
N LEU A 162 -10.62 -5.81 0.34
CA LEU A 162 -10.64 -6.29 -1.05
C LEU A 162 -11.40 -5.33 -1.97
N ALA A 163 -12.54 -4.81 -1.52
CA ALA A 163 -13.31 -3.81 -2.27
C ALA A 163 -12.50 -2.54 -2.53
N LEU A 164 -11.74 -2.06 -1.54
CA LEU A 164 -10.84 -0.93 -1.70
C LEU A 164 -9.75 -1.22 -2.74
N LEU A 165 -9.06 -2.36 -2.61
CA LEU A 165 -7.97 -2.75 -3.52
C LEU A 165 -8.45 -2.91 -4.97
N LEU A 166 -9.62 -3.52 -5.17
CA LEU A 166 -10.23 -3.65 -6.49
C LEU A 166 -10.61 -2.27 -7.07
N ARG A 167 -11.22 -1.39 -6.27
CA ARG A 167 -11.64 -0.05 -6.70
C ARG A 167 -10.46 0.81 -7.20
N VAL A 168 -9.28 0.62 -6.62
CA VAL A 168 -8.07 1.38 -6.97
C VAL A 168 -7.14 0.61 -7.89
N ASN A 169 -7.62 -0.49 -8.50
CA ASN A 169 -6.86 -1.33 -9.42
C ASN A 169 -5.51 -1.82 -8.84
N ALA A 170 -5.48 -2.06 -7.53
CA ALA A 170 -4.28 -2.50 -6.81
C ALA A 170 -3.92 -3.97 -7.04
N LEU A 171 -4.81 -4.76 -7.66
CA LEU A 171 -4.63 -6.19 -7.89
C LEU A 171 -4.42 -6.45 -9.38
N SER A 172 -3.38 -7.23 -9.71
CA SER A 172 -2.91 -7.49 -11.08
C SER A 172 -3.09 -8.94 -11.51
N SER A 173 -3.16 -9.89 -10.56
CA SER A 173 -3.34 -11.30 -10.90
C SER A 173 -4.03 -12.11 -9.83
N PHE A 174 -4.73 -13.15 -10.27
CA PHE A 174 -5.27 -14.20 -9.44
C PHE A 174 -4.77 -15.53 -9.97
N SER A 175 -4.20 -16.34 -9.08
CA SER A 175 -3.75 -17.69 -9.41
C SER A 175 -4.10 -18.66 -8.30
N LEU A 176 -4.46 -19.88 -8.69
CA LEU A 176 -4.67 -20.99 -7.77
C LEU A 176 -3.42 -21.86 -7.81
N PRO A 177 -3.09 -22.57 -6.71
CA PRO A 177 -2.04 -23.56 -6.73
C PRO A 177 -2.33 -24.54 -7.87
N THR A 178 -1.35 -24.73 -8.76
CA THR A 178 -1.46 -25.73 -9.81
C THR A 178 -1.49 -27.08 -9.12
N GLU A 179 -2.57 -27.86 -9.28
CA GLU A 179 -2.54 -29.25 -8.84
C GLU A 179 -1.43 -29.94 -9.62
N ILE A 180 -0.36 -30.31 -8.92
CA ILE A 180 0.66 -31.20 -9.47
C ILE A 180 -0.03 -32.55 -9.59
N SER A 181 -0.64 -32.82 -10.76
CA SER A 181 -1.06 -34.17 -11.13
C SER A 181 0.17 -35.07 -11.01
N SER A 182 0.16 -35.94 -10.01
CA SER A 182 1.10 -37.05 -9.85
C SER A 182 0.65 -38.24 -10.69
#